data_AF-A0A7W1X8I4-F1
#
_entry.id   AF-A0A7W1X8I4-F1
#
_cell.length_a   1.000
_cell.length_b   1.000
_cell.length_c   1.000
_cell.angle_alpha   90.00
_cell.angle_beta   90.00
_cell.angle_gamma   90.00
#
_symmetry.space_group_name_H-M   'P 1'
#
loop_
_entity.id
_entity.type
_entity.pdbx_description
1 polymer ?
#
loop_
_entity_poly.entity_id
_entity_poly.type
_entity_poly.pdbx_seq_one_letter_code
_entity_poly.pdbx_strand_id
1 'polypeptide(L)'
;MTKYKLTPLERIEALRRNILIHSCLYYVLDSPIWDDATYDAKARELAELQRKYPEEAKRGVYAEEFADFSESVTGFNLPIRGEWVVNKALYLRRLHDEKIKGGRADET
;
A
#
# COMPACT_ATOMS: atom_id res chain seq x y z
N MET A 1 15.25 4.88 22.98
CA MET A 1 13.94 4.65 22.34
C MET A 1 13.92 3.27 21.72
N THR A 2 13.22 2.33 22.32
CA THR A 2 13.02 0.97 21.80
C THR A 2 12.25 1.08 20.47
N LYS A 3 12.88 0.70 19.36
CA LYS A 3 12.18 0.57 18.07
C LYS A 3 11.21 -0.61 18.18
N TYR A 4 9.91 -0.35 18.24
CA TYR A 4 8.91 -1.42 18.20
C TYR A 4 9.00 -2.13 16.84
N LYS A 5 9.31 -3.42 16.86
CA LYS A 5 9.28 -4.27 15.69
C LYS A 5 7.84 -4.75 15.51
N LEU A 6 7.23 -4.41 14.38
CA LEU A 6 5.90 -4.90 14.02
C LEU A 6 5.89 -6.43 14.06
N THR A 7 4.81 -7.00 14.56
CA THR A 7 4.49 -8.41 14.38
C THR A 7 4.29 -8.71 12.88
N PRO A 8 4.42 -9.98 12.45
CA PRO A 8 4.15 -10.35 11.07
C PRO A 8 2.77 -9.91 10.58
N LEU A 9 1.73 -10.09 11.40
CA LEU A 9 0.37 -9.67 11.10
C LEU A 9 0.27 -8.16 10.87
N GLU A 10 0.78 -7.34 11.81
CA GLU A 10 0.72 -5.88 11.68
C GLU A 10 1.47 -5.39 10.44
N ARG A 11 2.58 -6.04 10.08
CA ARG A 11 3.33 -5.71 8.86
C ARG A 11 2.56 -6.08 7.59
N ILE A 12 1.95 -7.27 7.57
CA ILE A 12 1.10 -7.74 6.45
C ILE A 12 -0.06 -6.76 6.26
N GLU A 13 -0.79 -6.43 7.31
CA GLU A 13 -1.92 -5.50 7.22
C GLU A 13 -1.51 -4.09 6.77
N ALA A 14 -0.37 -3.61 7.25
CA ALA A 14 0.18 -2.33 6.80
C ALA A 14 0.48 -2.37 5.30
N LEU A 15 1.13 -3.42 4.80
CA LEU A 15 1.44 -3.57 3.38
C LEU A 15 0.17 -3.70 2.54
N ARG A 16 -0.84 -4.48 2.96
CA ARG A 16 -2.13 -4.61 2.25
C ARG A 16 -2.81 -3.26 2.04
N ARG A 17 -2.91 -2.46 3.11
CA ARG A 17 -3.47 -1.10 3.03
C ARG A 17 -2.67 -0.22 2.08
N ASN A 18 -1.34 -0.24 2.16
CA ASN A 18 -0.50 0.55 1.25
C ASN A 18 -0.69 0.12 -0.21
N ILE A 19 -0.63 -1.19 -0.50
CA ILE A 19 -0.86 -1.73 -1.84
C ILE A 19 -2.21 -1.26 -2.36
N LEU A 20 -3.31 -1.45 -1.61
CA LEU A 20 -4.64 -0.99 -2.00
C LEU A 20 -4.69 0.49 -2.39
N ILE A 21 -4.14 1.35 -1.53
CA ILE A 21 -4.16 2.80 -1.74
C ILE A 21 -3.33 3.18 -2.97
N HIS A 22 -2.14 2.59 -3.13
CA HIS A 22 -1.25 2.90 -4.25
C HIS A 22 -1.74 2.29 -5.58
N SER A 23 -2.40 1.13 -5.55
CA SER A 23 -3.12 0.60 -6.73
C SER A 23 -4.29 1.50 -7.12
N CYS A 24 -5.02 2.08 -6.17
CA CYS A 24 -6.06 3.08 -6.47
C CYS A 24 -5.48 4.33 -7.12
N LEU A 25 -4.39 4.88 -6.56
CA LEU A 25 -3.69 6.03 -7.14
C LEU A 25 -3.23 5.78 -8.58
N TYR A 26 -2.77 4.56 -8.87
CA TYR A 26 -2.31 4.17 -10.19
C TYR A 26 -3.47 3.89 -11.17
N TYR A 27 -4.35 2.93 -10.86
CA TYR A 27 -5.37 2.45 -11.81
C TYR A 27 -6.67 3.27 -11.84
N VAL A 28 -6.97 4.05 -10.80
CA VAL A 28 -8.26 4.76 -10.67
C VAL A 28 -8.09 6.26 -10.81
N LEU A 29 -7.06 6.83 -10.17
CA LEU A 29 -6.88 8.28 -10.09
C LEU A 29 -5.84 8.84 -11.08
N ASP A 30 -5.13 7.97 -11.81
CA ASP A 30 -4.05 8.35 -12.74
C ASP A 30 -3.04 9.34 -12.10
N SER A 31 -2.73 9.11 -10.82
CA SER A 31 -1.90 10.02 -10.03
C SER A 31 -0.99 9.27 -9.05
N PRO A 32 -0.09 8.40 -9.57
CA PRO A 32 0.81 7.61 -8.73
C PRO A 32 1.71 8.50 -7.87
N ILE A 33 1.91 8.07 -6.62
CA ILE A 33 2.88 8.66 -5.69
C ILE A 33 4.15 7.79 -5.60
N TRP A 34 3.97 6.47 -5.69
CA TRP A 34 5.09 5.54 -5.79
C TRP A 34 5.43 5.32 -7.25
N ASP A 35 6.73 5.23 -7.52
CA ASP A 35 7.21 4.65 -8.77
C ASP A 35 7.02 3.13 -8.76
N ASP A 36 7.14 2.53 -9.95
CA ASP A 36 6.96 1.10 -10.15
C ASP A 36 7.93 0.28 -9.27
N ALA A 37 9.19 0.72 -9.13
CA ALA A 37 10.19 0.04 -8.32
C ALA A 37 9.82 -0.02 -6.83
N THR A 38 9.28 1.08 -6.28
CA THR A 38 8.81 1.13 -4.89
C THR A 38 7.60 0.24 -4.69
N TYR A 39 6.62 0.31 -5.59
CA TYR A 39 5.44 -0.54 -5.52
C TYR A 39 5.81 -2.02 -5.56
N ASP A 40 6.63 -2.41 -6.53
CA ASP A 40 7.16 -3.75 -6.71
C ASP A 40 7.88 -4.28 -5.46
N ALA A 41 8.74 -3.47 -4.86
CA ALA A 41 9.46 -3.85 -3.64
C ALA A 41 8.49 -4.17 -2.50
N LYS A 42 7.41 -3.38 -2.34
CA LYS A 42 6.38 -3.60 -1.31
C LYS A 42 5.50 -4.79 -1.61
N ALA A 43 5.16 -5.01 -2.88
CA ALA A 43 4.36 -6.14 -3.31
C ALA A 43 5.12 -7.47 -3.09
N ARG A 44 6.42 -7.51 -3.43
CA ARG A 44 7.29 -8.66 -3.15
C ARG A 44 7.42 -8.92 -1.65
N GLU A 45 7.65 -7.87 -0.86
CA GLU A 45 7.72 -8.00 0.60
C GLU A 45 6.44 -8.62 1.18
N LEU A 46 5.28 -8.16 0.73
CA LEU A 46 3.99 -8.72 1.14
C LEU A 46 3.87 -10.19 0.72
N ALA A 47 4.19 -10.53 -0.53
CA ALA A 47 4.14 -11.90 -1.02
C ALA A 47 5.04 -12.85 -0.22
N GLU A 48 6.27 -12.43 0.09
CA GLU A 48 7.19 -13.18 0.95
C GLU A 48 6.65 -13.38 2.36
N LEU A 49 6.09 -12.33 2.97
CA LEU A 49 5.51 -12.42 4.31
C LEU A 49 4.29 -13.35 4.33
N GLN A 50 3.42 -13.32 3.32
CA GLN A 50 2.28 -14.22 3.24
C GLN A 50 2.70 -15.68 3.10
N ARG A 51 3.76 -15.96 2.32
CA ARG A 51 4.33 -17.32 2.21
C ARG A 51 4.98 -17.78 3.51
N LYS A 52 5.67 -16.87 4.21
CA LYS A 52 6.38 -17.18 5.46
C LYS A 52 5.46 -17.34 6.66
N TYR A 53 4.34 -16.61 6.69
CA TYR A 53 3.38 -16.58 7.80
C TYR A 53 1.95 -16.82 7.30
N PRO A 54 1.64 -18.01 6.74
CA PRO A 54 0.35 -18.29 6.10
C PRO A 54 -0.84 -18.16 7.06
N GLU A 55 -0.68 -18.52 8.33
CA GLU A 55 -1.75 -18.39 9.33
C GLU A 55 -2.05 -16.91 9.67
N GLU A 56 -1.03 -16.05 9.67
CA GLU A 56 -1.24 -14.60 9.83
C GLU A 56 -1.80 -13.99 8.54
N ALA A 57 -1.44 -14.52 7.37
CA ALA A 57 -1.98 -14.07 6.09
C ALA A 57 -3.48 -14.38 5.96
N LYS A 58 -3.99 -15.47 6.55
CA LYS A 58 -5.41 -15.83 6.49
C LYS A 58 -6.31 -14.99 7.41
N ARG A 59 -5.76 -14.03 8.15
CA ARG A 59 -6.49 -13.19 9.10
C ARG A 59 -6.16 -11.71 8.93
N GLY A 60 -6.84 -10.89 9.74
CA GLY A 60 -6.71 -9.44 9.72
C GLY A 60 -7.43 -8.81 8.54
N VAL A 61 -7.18 -7.52 8.33
CA VAL A 61 -7.87 -6.76 7.28
C VAL A 61 -7.46 -7.24 5.89
N TYR A 62 -8.45 -7.30 5.00
CA TYR A 62 -8.32 -7.67 3.59
C TYR A 62 -7.67 -9.04 3.35
N ALA A 63 -7.82 -9.99 4.28
CA ALA A 63 -7.20 -11.31 4.15
C ALA A 63 -7.73 -12.08 2.93
N GLU A 64 -9.04 -12.01 2.68
CA GLU A 64 -9.70 -12.71 1.59
C GLU A 64 -9.27 -12.13 0.23
N GLU A 65 -9.26 -10.81 0.09
CA GLU A 65 -8.90 -10.15 -1.16
C GLU A 65 -7.42 -10.30 -1.52
N PHE A 66 -6.57 -10.56 -0.53
CA PHE A 66 -5.13 -10.78 -0.73
C PHE A 66 -4.72 -12.26 -0.73
N ALA A 67 -5.67 -13.19 -0.68
CA ALA A 67 -5.39 -14.63 -0.65
C ALA A 67 -4.48 -15.06 -1.82
N ASP A 68 -4.80 -14.62 -3.03
CA ASP A 68 -4.07 -14.94 -4.26
C ASP A 68 -3.03 -13.87 -4.66
N PHE A 69 -2.82 -12.85 -3.81
CA PHE A 69 -1.92 -11.74 -4.12
C PHE A 69 -0.48 -12.21 -4.31
N SER A 70 -0.09 -13.33 -3.69
CA SER A 70 1.25 -13.89 -3.81
C SER A 70 1.61 -14.37 -5.23
N GLU A 71 0.62 -14.54 -6.12
CA GLU A 71 0.84 -15.02 -7.49
C GLU A 71 0.85 -13.89 -8.53
N SER A 72 -0.03 -12.89 -8.40
CA SER A 72 -0.17 -11.81 -9.40
C SER A 72 0.59 -10.53 -9.05
N VAL A 73 0.75 -10.19 -7.76
CA VAL A 73 1.40 -8.99 -7.20
C VAL A 73 1.04 -7.61 -7.81
N THR A 74 0.09 -7.52 -8.76
CA THR A 74 -0.24 -6.26 -9.47
C THR A 74 -1.20 -5.36 -8.71
N GLY A 75 -2.07 -5.94 -7.87
CA GLY A 75 -3.11 -5.21 -7.13
C GLY A 75 -4.32 -4.78 -7.97
N PHE A 76 -4.35 -5.11 -9.27
CA PHE A 76 -5.45 -4.77 -10.17
C PHE A 76 -6.81 -5.38 -9.75
N ASN A 77 -6.79 -6.62 -9.24
CA ASN A 77 -7.99 -7.35 -8.83
C ASN A 77 -8.45 -7.02 -7.39
N LEU A 78 -7.80 -6.08 -6.72
CA LEU A 78 -8.14 -5.69 -5.35
C LEU A 78 -9.33 -4.71 -5.32
N PRO A 79 -10.02 -4.52 -4.18
CA PRO A 79 -11.13 -3.56 -4.03
C PRO A 79 -10.65 -2.09 -4.04
N ILE A 80 -9.93 -1.67 -5.08
CA ILE A 80 -9.28 -0.37 -5.23
C ILE A 80 -10.25 0.81 -5.40
N ARG A 81 -11.54 0.53 -5.61
CA ARG A 81 -12.62 1.53 -5.72
C ARG A 81 -13.46 1.67 -4.44
N GLY A 82 -13.12 0.92 -3.38
CA GLY A 82 -13.81 1.02 -2.10
C GLY A 82 -13.70 2.43 -1.50
N GLU A 83 -14.76 2.89 -0.84
CA GLU A 83 -14.87 4.28 -0.33
C GLU A 83 -13.68 4.67 0.55
N TRP A 84 -13.30 3.81 1.49
CA TRP A 84 -12.14 4.05 2.35
C TRP A 84 -10.84 4.19 1.55
N VAL A 85 -10.64 3.33 0.53
CA VAL A 85 -9.42 3.32 -0.29
C VAL A 85 -9.33 4.61 -1.09
N VAL A 86 -10.42 5.00 -1.76
CA VAL A 86 -10.49 6.23 -2.57
C VAL A 86 -10.27 7.47 -1.70
N ASN A 87 -10.97 7.58 -0.58
CA ASN A 87 -10.82 8.71 0.33
C ASN A 87 -9.39 8.81 0.88
N LYS A 88 -8.77 7.68 1.22
CA LYS A 88 -7.40 7.66 1.70
C LYS A 88 -6.38 7.99 0.61
N ALA A 89 -6.59 7.52 -0.62
CA ALA A 89 -5.77 7.84 -1.78
C ALA A 89 -5.79 9.34 -2.08
N LEU A 90 -6.97 9.95 -2.15
CA LEU A 90 -7.12 11.40 -2.35
C LEU A 90 -6.45 12.21 -1.23
N TYR A 91 -6.60 11.77 0.02
CA TYR A 91 -5.94 12.41 1.16
C TYR A 91 -4.41 12.34 1.04
N LEU A 92 -3.84 11.18 0.73
CA LEU A 92 -2.38 11.04 0.55
C LEU A 92 -1.85 11.87 -0.62
N ARG A 93 -2.60 11.92 -1.73
CA ARG A 93 -2.26 12.75 -2.90
C ARG A 93 -2.15 14.21 -2.52
N ARG A 94 -3.17 14.73 -1.82
CA ARG A 94 -3.17 16.12 -1.33
C ARG A 94 -1.94 16.41 -0.48
N LEU A 95 -1.64 15.56 0.50
CA LEU A 95 -0.46 15.75 1.36
C LEU A 95 0.86 15.73 0.56
N HIS A 96 0.95 14.86 -0.43
CA HIS A 96 2.12 14.79 -1.31
C HIS A 96 2.30 16.08 -2.13
N ASP A 97 1.22 16.62 -2.69
CA ASP A 97 1.21 17.89 -3.41
C ASP A 97 1.60 19.08 -2.52
N GLU A 98 1.05 19.15 -1.31
CA GLU A 98 1.38 20.18 -0.33
C GLU A 98 2.86 20.15 0.05
N LYS A 99 3.43 18.95 0.23
CA LYS A 99 4.86 18.77 0.52
C LYS A 99 5.76 19.20 -0.64
N ILE A 100 5.38 18.87 -1.88
CA ILE A 100 6.12 19.32 -3.07
C ILE A 100 6.09 20.84 -3.19
N LYS A 101 4.94 21.47 -2.95
CA LYS A 101 4.80 22.93 -3.02
C LYS A 101 5.60 23.63 -1.91
N GLY A 102 5.52 23.13 -0.68
CA GLY A 102 6.25 23.67 0.46
C GLY A 102 7.78 23.56 0.32
N GLY A 103 8.28 22.47 -0.27
CA GLY A 103 9.72 22.30 -0.54
C GLY A 103 10.27 23.22 -1.63
N ARG A 104 9.41 23.68 -2.56
CA ARG A 104 9.82 24.57 -3.67
C ARG A 104 9.87 26.06 -3.28
N ALA A 105 9.27 26.43 -2.16
CA ALA A 105 9.21 27.81 -1.68
C ALA A 105 10.46 28.24 -0.88
N ASP A 106 11.35 27.31 -0.54
CA ASP A 106 12.60 27.55 0.23
C ASP A 106 13.85 27.62 -0.67
N GLU A 107 13.67 27.57 -2.00
CA GLU A 107 14.78 27.58 -2.99
C GLU A 107 14.84 28.88 -3.83
N THR A 108 14.13 29.95 -3.44
CA THR A 108 14.15 31.27 -4.13
C THR A 108 14.44 32.41 -3.17
#